data_AF-A0A6S7GXK4-F1
#
_entry.id   AF-A0A6S7GXK4-F1
#
_cell.length_a   1.000
_cell.length_b   1.000
_cell.length_c   1.000
_cell.angle_alpha   90.00
_cell.angle_beta   90.00
_cell.angle_gamma   90.00
#
_symmetry.space_group_name_H-M   'P 1'
#
loop_
_entity.id
_entity.type
_entity.pdbx_description
1 polymer ?
#
loop_
_entity_poly.entity_id
_entity_poly.type
_entity_poly.pdbx_seq_one_letter_code
_entity_poly.pdbx_strand_id
1 'polypeptide(L)'
;DHCAHKPCNSKEKCISGDSYECKCLNGYFGQEKTCSDILENEPLTSRQNLSEWLPQESRGNWSVCWRATRDGWDVKNFHSRCDKKKPTLTLVKVGVSIFGGYATESWDGK
;
A
#
# COMPACT_ATOMS: atom_id res chain seq x y z
N ASP A 1 -17.44 6.39 -22.89
CA ASP A 1 -16.61 6.68 -21.70
C ASP A 1 -16.81 5.56 -20.70
N HIS A 2 -15.77 4.76 -20.44
CA HIS A 2 -15.84 3.61 -19.55
C HIS A 2 -15.96 4.01 -18.06
N CYS A 3 -15.68 5.27 -17.72
CA CYS A 3 -15.77 5.81 -16.37
C CYS A 3 -17.17 6.33 -15.99
N ALA A 4 -18.12 6.40 -16.95
CA ALA A 4 -19.46 6.94 -16.72
C ALA A 4 -20.26 6.18 -15.66
N HIS A 5 -20.05 4.87 -15.52
CA HIS A 5 -20.73 4.02 -14.52
C HIS A 5 -20.03 3.96 -13.15
N LYS A 6 -19.00 4.79 -12.93
CA LYS A 6 -18.18 4.78 -11.69
C LYS A 6 -17.71 3.37 -11.30
N PRO A 7 -16.94 2.68 -12.17
CA PRO A 7 -16.51 1.30 -11.93
C PRO A 7 -15.42 1.15 -10.85
N CYS A 8 -14.87 2.27 -10.36
CA CYS A 8 -13.79 2.30 -9.39
C CYS A 8 -14.32 2.60 -7.98
N ASN A 9 -13.55 2.19 -6.97
CA ASN A 9 -13.85 2.51 -5.58
C ASN A 9 -13.76 4.02 -5.33
N SER A 10 -14.38 4.49 -4.25
CA SER A 10 -14.38 5.92 -3.88
C SER A 10 -12.98 6.53 -3.69
N LYS A 11 -11.96 5.69 -3.49
CA LYS A 11 -10.55 6.08 -3.28
C LYS A 11 -9.71 6.08 -4.56
N GLU A 12 -10.34 5.86 -5.72
CA GLU A 12 -9.69 5.68 -7.01
C GLU A 12 -10.18 6.71 -8.03
N LYS A 13 -9.25 7.26 -8.81
CA LYS A 13 -9.51 7.99 -10.05
C LYS A 13 -9.64 7.00 -11.20
N CYS A 14 -10.81 6.97 -11.83
CA CYS A 14 -11.00 6.26 -13.08
C CYS A 14 -10.36 7.02 -14.25
N ILE A 15 -9.60 6.31 -15.09
CA ILE A 15 -9.00 6.84 -16.32
C ILE A 15 -9.51 5.99 -17.48
N SER A 16 -10.22 6.61 -18.42
CA SER A 16 -10.76 5.94 -19.62
C SER A 16 -9.74 5.96 -20.76
N GLY A 17 -9.54 4.81 -21.41
CA GLY A 17 -8.78 4.59 -22.65
C GLY A 17 -9.51 3.59 -23.55
N ASP A 18 -8.80 2.63 -24.17
CA ASP A 18 -9.41 1.47 -24.87
C ASP A 18 -10.18 0.53 -23.90
N SER A 19 -9.89 0.66 -22.60
CA SER A 19 -10.62 0.08 -21.49
C SER A 19 -10.74 1.13 -20.36
N TYR A 20 -10.84 0.72 -19.10
CA TYR A 20 -10.72 1.63 -17.96
C TYR A 20 -9.63 1.16 -17.01
N GLU A 21 -8.94 2.13 -16.40
CA GLU A 21 -7.97 1.89 -15.34
C GLU A 21 -8.39 2.65 -14.07
N CYS A 22 -8.45 1.96 -12.94
CA CYS A 22 -8.67 2.58 -11.64
C CYS A 22 -7.30 2.87 -11.01
N LYS A 23 -6.91 4.13 -10.93
CA LYS A 23 -5.69 4.54 -10.22
C LYS A 23 -6.06 5.08 -8.86
N CYS A 24 -5.39 4.64 -7.80
CA CYS A 24 -5.48 5.31 -6.51
C CYS A 24 -5.26 6.82 -6.65
N LEU A 25 -5.97 7.61 -5.85
CA LEU A 25 -5.76 9.06 -5.76
C LEU A 25 -4.38 9.36 -5.16
N ASN A 26 -3.34 9.20 -5.99
CA ASN A 26 -1.91 9.33 -5.73
C ASN A 26 -1.41 8.41 -4.58
N GLY A 27 -0.24 7.76 -4.77
CA GLY A 27 0.58 7.23 -3.67
C GLY A 27 0.42 5.76 -3.26
N TYR A 28 0.99 4.88 -4.08
CA TYR A 28 1.37 3.48 -3.82
C TYR A 28 0.24 2.42 -3.82
N PHE A 29 0.43 1.49 -4.76
CA PHE A 29 -0.48 0.47 -5.27
C PHE A 29 -0.28 -0.86 -4.55
N GLY A 30 -1.37 -1.53 -4.18
CA GLY A 30 -1.42 -3.00 -4.12
C GLY A 30 -2.01 -3.60 -5.38
N GLN A 31 -1.53 -4.79 -5.76
CA GLN A 31 -2.07 -5.56 -6.89
C GLN A 31 -3.57 -5.88 -6.72
N GLU A 32 -4.08 -5.84 -5.48
CA GLU A 32 -5.50 -5.83 -5.15
C GLU A 32 -5.95 -4.39 -4.85
N LYS A 33 -6.23 -3.55 -5.86
CA LYS A 33 -7.03 -2.30 -5.83
C LYS A 33 -7.28 -1.62 -4.46
N THR A 34 -6.26 -1.44 -3.64
CA THR A 34 -6.39 -0.92 -2.28
C THR A 34 -5.29 0.10 -2.07
N CYS A 35 -5.73 1.35 -1.99
CA CYS A 35 -4.87 2.50 -1.72
C CYS A 35 -4.44 2.47 -0.24
N SER A 36 -3.24 2.95 0.06
CA SER A 36 -2.78 3.06 1.45
C SER A 36 -3.59 4.10 2.21
N ASP A 37 -4.33 3.67 3.23
CA ASP A 37 -5.07 4.57 4.13
C ASP A 37 -4.13 5.50 4.93
N ILE A 38 -2.87 5.08 5.16
CA ILE A 38 -1.88 5.86 5.91
C ILE A 38 -1.35 7.03 5.08
N LEU A 39 -1.04 6.76 3.81
CA LEU A 39 -0.42 7.75 2.91
C LEU A 39 -1.45 8.63 2.20
N GLU A 40 -2.75 8.32 2.27
CA GLU A 40 -3.85 8.97 1.54
C GLU A 40 -3.83 10.51 1.65
N ASN A 41 -3.61 11.04 2.85
CA ASN A 41 -3.62 12.48 3.12
C ASN A 41 -2.23 13.10 3.26
N GLU A 42 -1.17 12.35 2.95
CA GLU A 42 0.19 12.84 3.04
C GLU A 42 0.60 13.60 1.77
N PRO A 43 1.44 14.64 1.89
CA PRO A 43 1.99 15.35 0.74
C PRO A 43 2.61 14.40 -0.28
N LEU A 44 2.54 14.76 -1.56
CA LEU A 44 3.13 13.97 -2.66
C LEU A 44 4.62 13.68 -2.45
N THR A 45 5.33 14.57 -1.76
CA THR A 45 6.73 14.41 -1.38
C THR A 45 6.97 13.18 -0.51
N SER A 46 6.10 12.89 0.47
CA SER A 46 6.20 11.70 1.32
C SER A 46 6.16 10.40 0.51
N ARG A 47 5.50 10.39 -0.66
CA ARG A 47 5.44 9.24 -1.56
C ARG A 47 6.65 9.19 -2.49
N GLN A 48 7.08 10.32 -3.03
CA GLN A 48 8.32 10.42 -3.82
C GLN A 48 9.54 9.94 -3.01
N ASN A 49 9.57 10.27 -1.73
CA ASN A 49 10.58 9.78 -0.79
C ASN A 49 10.65 8.24 -0.75
N LEU A 50 9.50 7.53 -0.75
CA LEU A 50 9.52 6.06 -0.76
C LEU A 50 10.09 5.48 -2.05
N SER A 51 9.82 6.07 -3.22
CA SER A 51 10.49 5.66 -4.47
C SER A 51 12.00 5.88 -4.40
N GLU A 52 12.44 6.96 -3.77
CA GLU A 52 13.87 7.27 -3.66
C GLU A 52 14.57 6.36 -2.65
N TRP A 53 13.97 6.13 -1.49
CA TRP A 53 14.55 5.36 -0.38
C TRP A 53 14.56 3.85 -0.61
N LEU A 54 13.63 3.32 -1.40
CA LEU A 54 13.54 1.89 -1.63
C LEU A 54 14.50 1.42 -2.74
N PRO A 55 15.08 0.21 -2.59
CA PRO A 55 15.90 -0.42 -3.62
C PRO A 55 15.14 -0.50 -4.95
N GLN A 56 15.86 -0.40 -6.07
CA GLN A 56 15.26 -0.32 -7.39
C GLN A 56 14.37 -1.54 -7.71
N GLU A 57 14.78 -2.73 -7.28
CA GLU A 57 14.04 -3.99 -7.39
C GLU A 57 12.74 -4.00 -6.58
N SER A 58 12.61 -3.10 -5.61
CA SER A 58 11.43 -2.93 -4.75
C SER A 58 10.58 -1.72 -5.14
N ARG A 59 10.99 -1.00 -6.19
CA ARG A 59 10.18 0.06 -6.81
C ARG A 59 9.13 -0.60 -7.69
N GLY A 60 7.94 -0.80 -7.14
CA GLY A 60 6.86 -1.47 -7.85
C GLY A 60 5.53 -1.49 -7.08
N ASN A 61 4.64 -2.39 -7.49
CA ASN A 61 3.32 -2.57 -6.89
C ASN A 61 3.41 -3.45 -5.63
N TRP A 62 3.15 -2.85 -4.48
CA TRP A 62 3.19 -3.44 -3.14
C TRP A 62 1.82 -3.96 -2.69
N SER A 63 1.60 -5.28 -2.63
CA SER A 63 0.35 -5.82 -2.07
C SER A 63 0.33 -5.77 -0.53
N VAL A 64 -0.83 -5.41 0.04
CA VAL A 64 -1.03 -5.36 1.50
C VAL A 64 -1.21 -6.76 2.06
N CYS A 65 -0.22 -7.30 2.77
CA CYS A 65 -0.37 -8.57 3.48
C CYS A 65 -1.16 -8.43 4.79
N TRP A 66 -1.02 -7.32 5.53
CA TRP A 66 -1.73 -7.07 6.79
C TRP A 66 -2.00 -5.58 7.01
N ARG A 67 -3.16 -5.26 7.59
CA ARG A 67 -3.52 -3.93 8.07
C ARG A 67 -4.30 -4.04 9.38
N ALA A 68 -3.77 -3.48 10.47
CA ALA A 68 -4.36 -3.59 11.80
C ALA A 68 -5.87 -3.25 11.86
N THR A 69 -6.31 -2.19 11.17
CA THR A 69 -7.71 -1.76 11.13
C THR A 69 -8.66 -2.71 10.37
N ARG A 70 -8.13 -3.63 9.55
CA ARG A 70 -8.89 -4.64 8.79
C ARG A 70 -8.72 -6.04 9.36
N ASP A 71 -7.49 -6.38 9.71
CA ASP A 71 -7.06 -7.74 10.03
C ASP A 71 -6.85 -7.96 11.54
N GLY A 72 -7.04 -6.93 12.36
CA GLY A 72 -6.86 -6.96 13.81
C GLY A 72 -5.41 -6.68 14.24
N TRP A 73 -5.27 -6.23 15.49
CA TRP A 73 -4.01 -5.77 16.07
C TRP A 73 -3.13 -6.89 16.65
N ASP A 74 -3.65 -8.11 16.74
CA ASP A 74 -2.90 -9.24 17.30
C ASP A 74 -1.71 -9.62 16.41
N VAL A 75 -0.56 -9.83 17.06
CA VAL A 75 0.68 -10.31 16.44
C VAL A 75 0.46 -11.62 15.66
N LYS A 76 -0.45 -12.49 16.13
CA LYS A 76 -0.84 -13.72 15.43
C LYS A 76 -1.48 -13.44 14.05
N ASN A 77 -2.29 -12.39 13.95
CA ASN A 77 -2.94 -12.01 12.69
C ASN A 77 -1.92 -11.43 11.70
N PHE A 78 -0.93 -10.70 12.19
CA PHE A 78 0.21 -10.27 11.39
C PHE A 78 1.00 -11.47 10.83
N HIS A 79 1.50 -12.35 11.71
CA HIS A 79 2.33 -13.49 11.30
C HIS A 79 1.59 -14.44 10.35
N SER A 80 0.32 -14.78 10.64
CA SER A 80 -0.48 -15.65 9.75
C SER A 80 -0.63 -15.12 8.31
N ARG A 81 -0.41 -13.82 8.07
CA ARG A 81 -0.59 -13.19 6.76
C ARG A 81 0.70 -12.72 6.10
N CYS A 82 1.67 -12.24 6.89
CA CYS A 82 2.89 -11.63 6.38
C CYS A 82 4.14 -12.52 6.54
N ASP A 83 4.08 -13.63 7.29
CA ASP A 83 5.17 -14.60 7.31
C ASP A 83 5.44 -15.11 5.88
N LYS A 84 6.71 -15.37 5.58
CA LYS A 84 7.22 -15.81 4.27
C LYS A 84 7.09 -14.76 3.15
N LYS A 85 6.61 -13.55 3.45
CA LYS A 85 6.61 -12.42 2.51
C LYS A 85 7.93 -11.66 2.66
N LYS A 86 8.60 -11.42 1.53
CA LYS A 86 9.78 -10.55 1.46
C LYS A 86 9.98 -9.98 0.05
N PRO A 87 10.55 -8.77 -0.08
CA PRO A 87 10.73 -7.80 1.01
C PRO A 87 9.37 -7.28 1.52
N THR A 88 9.34 -6.60 2.66
CA THR A 88 8.12 -5.96 3.19
C THR A 88 8.37 -4.51 3.57
N LEU A 89 7.40 -3.64 3.28
CA LEU A 89 7.34 -2.26 3.75
C LEU A 89 6.30 -2.17 4.86
N THR A 90 6.71 -1.73 6.04
CA THR A 90 5.81 -1.45 7.16
C THR A 90 5.60 0.05 7.26
N LEU A 91 4.35 0.48 7.38
CA LEU A 91 3.96 1.87 7.63
C LEU A 91 3.08 1.93 8.88
N VAL A 92 3.42 2.83 9.79
CA VAL A 92 2.72 3.08 11.05
C VAL A 92 2.41 4.56 11.13
N LYS A 93 1.15 4.89 11.46
CA LYS A 93 0.71 6.27 11.70
C LYS A 93 0.24 6.44 13.13
N VAL A 94 0.84 7.39 13.84
CA VAL A 94 0.46 7.77 15.21
C VAL A 94 0.29 9.28 15.25
N GLY A 95 -0.96 9.74 15.40
CA GLY A 95 -1.28 11.16 15.27
C GLY A 95 -0.87 11.71 13.89
N VAL A 96 0.01 12.71 13.91
CA VAL A 96 0.57 13.35 12.70
C VAL A 96 1.85 12.69 12.20
N SER A 97 2.39 11.72 12.93
CA SER A 97 3.68 11.10 12.62
C SER A 97 3.48 9.81 11.84
N ILE A 98 4.28 9.63 10.78
CA ILE A 98 4.38 8.39 10.02
C ILE A 98 5.82 7.90 10.09
N PHE A 99 5.96 6.62 10.41
CA PHE A 99 7.24 5.93 10.48
C PHE A 99 7.06 4.46 10.12
N GLY A 100 8.15 3.70 10.09
CA GLY A 100 8.11 2.30 9.75
C GLY A 100 9.47 1.78 9.34
N GLY A 101 9.49 0.80 8.45
CA GLY A 101 10.74 0.18 8.02
C GLY A 101 10.56 -0.71 6.80
N TYR A 102 11.67 -0.98 6.15
CA TYR A 102 11.77 -1.92 5.03
C TYR A 102 12.57 -3.13 5.50
N ALA A 103 11.97 -4.31 5.45
CA ALA A 103 12.61 -5.57 5.82
C ALA A 103 12.90 -6.41 4.57
N THR A 104 14.15 -6.83 4.42
CA THR A 104 14.60 -7.70 3.31
C THR A 104 14.33 -9.17 3.57
N GLU A 105 14.14 -9.55 4.83
CA GLU A 105 13.85 -10.91 5.24
C GLU A 105 12.40 -11.09 5.71
N SER A 106 12.00 -12.36 5.78
CA SER A 106 10.69 -12.79 6.26
C SER A 106 10.56 -12.65 7.78
N TRP A 107 9.33 -12.50 8.26
CA TRP A 107 8.97 -12.36 9.67
C TRP A 107 8.77 -13.69 10.41
N ASP A 108 9.11 -14.83 9.80
CA ASP A 108 8.94 -16.18 10.35
C ASP A 108 10.05 -16.60 11.34
N GLY A 109 10.99 -15.71 11.63
CA GLY A 109 11.99 -15.88 12.69
C GLY A 109 11.35 -15.88 14.07
N LYS A 110 11.12 -17.08 14.61
CA LYS A 110 10.73 -17.31 16.01
C LYS A 110 11.94 -17.60 16.88
#